data_AF-A0A6I1HEM9-F1
#
_entry.id   AF-A0A6I1HEM9-F1
#
_cell.length_a   1.000
_cell.length_b   1.000
_cell.length_c   1.000
_cell.angle_alpha   90.00
_cell.angle_beta   90.00
_cell.angle_gamma   90.00
#
_symmetry.space_group_name_H-M   'P 1'
#
loop_
_entity.id
_entity.type
_entity.pdbx_description
1 polymer ?
#
loop_
_entity_poly.entity_id
_entity_poly.type
_entity_poly.pdbx_seq_one_letter_code
_entity_poly.pdbx_strand_id
1 'polypeptide(L)'
;MKVEDRAGSNLAEQELTDLPVQQESKTAKGTAAKDLNLSGNAFTTYYTWRANGVFHAVNFVNGNVNANSRVFLNISEFSTDAQHRFIGAARMAVYNIAPYNGGFLAWVEISWGSPLNIRFDVFVDP
;
A
#
# COMPACT_ATOMS: atom_id res chain seq x y z
N MET A 1 -28.75 23.00 5.19
CA MET A 1 -27.85 22.78 4.03
C MET A 1 -26.88 21.70 4.44
N LYS A 2 -27.00 20.47 3.91
CA LYS A 2 -26.03 19.40 4.20
C LYS A 2 -24.78 19.67 3.37
N VAL A 3 -23.64 19.80 4.05
CA VAL A 3 -22.34 19.83 3.39
C VAL A 3 -22.04 18.38 3.02
N GLU A 4 -21.93 18.09 1.73
CA GLU A 4 -21.46 16.80 1.27
C GLU A 4 -19.94 16.77 1.38
N ASP A 5 -19.42 15.91 2.25
CA ASP A 5 -17.99 15.63 2.33
C ASP A 5 -17.58 14.90 1.06
N ARG A 6 -17.06 15.64 0.08
CA ARG A 6 -16.47 15.07 -1.14
C ARG A 6 -15.19 14.32 -0.77
N ALA A 7 -15.30 13.01 -0.57
CA ALA A 7 -14.17 12.09 -0.47
C ALA A 7 -13.60 11.70 -1.86
N GLY A 8 -13.72 12.60 -2.85
CA GLY A 8 -13.18 12.45 -4.21
C GLY A 8 -12.13 13.51 -4.49
N SER A 9 -11.27 13.27 -5.49
CA SER A 9 -10.30 14.26 -5.96
C SER A 9 -11.00 15.57 -6.32
N ASN A 10 -10.80 16.63 -5.54
CA ASN A 10 -11.24 17.99 -5.88
C ASN A 10 -10.30 18.66 -6.89
N LEU A 11 -9.38 17.90 -7.49
CA LEU A 11 -8.51 18.39 -8.55
C LEU A 11 -9.32 18.44 -9.85
N ALA A 12 -9.16 19.51 -10.61
CA ALA A 12 -9.74 19.60 -11.95
C ALA A 12 -9.37 18.32 -12.72
N GLU A 13 -10.37 17.69 -13.34
CA GLU A 13 -10.17 16.57 -14.26
C GLU A 13 -9.22 17.05 -15.37
N GLN A 14 -7.93 16.75 -15.21
CA GLN A 14 -7.01 16.83 -16.34
C GLN A 14 -7.51 15.80 -17.34
N GLU A 15 -7.55 16.17 -18.62
CA GLU A 15 -7.90 15.29 -19.72
C GLU A 15 -7.00 14.04 -19.63
N LEU A 16 -7.55 12.97 -19.05
CA LEU A 16 -6.87 11.71 -18.87
C LEU A 16 -6.79 11.11 -20.27
N THR A 17 -5.64 11.25 -20.93
CA THR A 17 -5.30 10.33 -22.00
C THR A 17 -5.37 8.93 -21.38
N ASP A 18 -6.22 8.03 -21.90
CA ASP A 18 -6.69 6.77 -21.27
C ASP A 18 -5.61 5.75 -20.84
N LEU A 19 -4.33 6.12 -20.85
CA LEU A 19 -3.20 5.28 -20.54
C LEU A 19 -2.35 5.89 -19.42
N PRO A 20 -1.78 5.05 -18.54
CA PRO A 20 -0.80 5.51 -17.57
C PRO A 20 0.38 6.15 -18.31
N VAL A 21 0.67 7.41 -17.99
CA VAL A 21 1.80 8.13 -18.59
C VAL A 21 3.03 7.89 -17.72
N GLN A 22 4.06 7.29 -18.32
CA GLN A 22 5.38 7.29 -17.69
C GLN A 22 5.88 8.73 -17.66
N GLN A 23 6.08 9.29 -16.47
CA GLN A 23 6.73 10.59 -16.35
C GLN A 23 8.18 10.45 -16.80
N GLU A 24 8.54 11.10 -17.90
CA GLU A 24 9.94 11.26 -18.28
C GLU A 24 10.65 12.05 -17.17
N SER A 25 11.64 11.43 -16.54
CA SER A 25 12.58 12.16 -15.70
C SER A 25 13.23 13.23 -16.59
N LYS A 26 13.40 14.48 -16.10
CA LYS A 26 14.07 15.57 -16.84
C LYS A 26 15.56 15.30 -17.20
N THR A 27 16.01 14.07 -17.06
CA THR A 27 17.35 13.60 -17.42
C THR A 27 17.25 12.21 -18.07
N ALA A 28 17.88 12.11 -19.23
CA ALA A 28 18.23 10.90 -20.00
C ALA A 28 17.25 10.43 -21.09
N LYS A 29 17.16 11.19 -22.18
CA LYS A 29 17.20 10.55 -23.51
C LYS A 29 18.61 9.97 -23.71
N GLY A 30 18.74 8.65 -23.68
CA GLY A 30 19.97 7.96 -24.11
C GLY A 30 20.89 7.42 -23.02
N THR A 31 20.37 6.83 -21.95
CA THR A 31 21.20 6.00 -21.04
C THR A 31 20.55 4.63 -20.94
N ALA A 32 21.35 3.58 -21.11
CA ALA A 32 20.96 2.18 -20.96
C ALA A 32 20.09 2.00 -19.71
N ALA A 33 19.15 1.04 -19.76
CA ALA A 33 18.28 0.67 -18.65
C ALA A 33 19.02 0.81 -17.33
N LYS A 34 18.64 1.81 -16.53
CA LYS A 34 19.23 2.09 -15.24
C LYS A 34 19.04 0.83 -14.42
N ASP A 35 20.12 0.18 -13.99
CA ASP A 35 20.04 -0.98 -13.09
C ASP A 35 19.08 -0.59 -11.96
N LEU A 36 17.91 -1.24 -11.93
CA LEU A 36 16.86 -0.99 -10.95
C LEU A 36 17.27 -1.65 -9.62
N ASN A 37 18.40 -1.22 -9.08
CA ASN A 37 18.88 -1.67 -7.79
C ASN A 37 17.98 -1.08 -6.70
N LEU A 38 17.61 -1.92 -5.74
CA LEU A 38 17.00 -1.46 -4.48
C LEU A 38 17.95 -0.45 -3.83
N SER A 39 17.42 0.57 -3.15
CA SER A 39 18.28 1.45 -2.36
C SER A 39 18.96 0.63 -1.26
N GLY A 40 20.14 1.09 -0.81
CA GLY A 40 20.82 0.47 0.33
C GLY A 40 20.03 0.55 1.65
N ASN A 41 18.93 1.32 1.67
CA ASN A 41 18.04 1.48 2.81
C ASN A 41 16.74 0.68 2.66
N ALA A 42 16.59 -0.12 1.60
CA ALA A 42 15.43 -0.98 1.44
C ALA A 42 15.31 -1.96 2.61
N PHE A 43 14.09 -2.15 3.10
CA PHE A 43 13.83 -2.99 4.26
C PHE A 43 12.52 -3.75 4.13
N THR A 44 12.41 -4.82 4.93
CA THR A 44 11.14 -5.52 5.15
C THR A 44 10.73 -5.40 6.61
N THR A 45 9.42 -5.38 6.83
CA THR A 45 8.83 -5.45 8.17
C THR A 45 7.45 -6.10 8.07
N TYR A 46 6.79 -6.29 9.21
CA TYR A 46 5.41 -6.76 9.22
C TYR A 46 4.59 -6.08 10.30
N TYR A 47 3.28 -6.06 10.08
CA TYR A 47 2.28 -5.61 11.05
C TYR A 47 1.28 -6.74 11.27
N THR A 48 0.73 -6.82 12.48
CA THR A 48 -0.38 -7.73 12.78
C THR A 48 -1.61 -6.94 13.17
N TRP A 49 -2.78 -7.49 12.87
CA TRP A 49 -4.05 -6.91 13.25
C TRP A 49 -5.09 -8.02 13.43
N ARG A 50 -6.22 -7.70 14.08
CA ARG A 50 -7.38 -8.58 14.20
C ARG A 50 -8.62 -7.85 13.72
N ALA A 51 -9.09 -8.19 12.52
CA ALA A 51 -10.15 -7.44 11.85
C ALA A 51 -10.90 -8.27 10.80
N ASN A 52 -12.04 -7.75 10.34
CA ASN A 52 -12.78 -8.20 9.16
C ASN A 52 -13.50 -7.00 8.51
N GLY A 53 -13.84 -7.11 7.22
CA GLY A 53 -14.51 -6.06 6.46
C GLY A 53 -13.59 -5.26 5.53
N VAL A 54 -14.07 -4.11 5.06
CA VAL A 54 -13.38 -3.24 4.11
C VAL A 54 -12.95 -1.95 4.81
N PHE A 55 -11.67 -1.61 4.70
CA PHE A 55 -11.09 -0.43 5.32
C PHE A 55 -10.39 0.41 4.25
N HIS A 56 -10.89 1.64 4.04
CA HIS A 56 -10.42 2.51 2.96
C HIS A 56 -9.08 3.20 3.26
N ALA A 57 -8.69 3.29 4.54
CA ALA A 57 -7.49 3.99 4.98
C ALA A 57 -6.91 3.39 6.27
N VAL A 58 -6.34 2.19 6.20
CA VAL A 58 -5.55 1.63 7.30
C VAL A 58 -4.20 2.33 7.36
N ASN A 59 -3.83 2.84 8.53
CA ASN A 59 -2.61 3.62 8.69
C ASN A 59 -1.44 2.79 9.24
N PHE A 60 -0.33 2.76 8.51
CA PHE A 60 0.89 2.06 8.86
C PHE A 60 2.01 3.07 9.15
N VAL A 61 2.23 3.36 10.43
CA VAL A 61 3.24 4.34 10.86
C VAL A 61 4.64 3.72 10.81
N ASN A 62 5.57 4.40 10.14
CA ASN A 62 6.98 4.03 10.08
C ASN A 62 7.84 5.25 9.68
N GLY A 63 8.76 5.67 10.56
CA GLY A 63 9.60 6.85 10.34
C GLY A 63 10.58 6.73 9.15
N ASN A 64 10.82 5.52 8.65
CA ASN A 64 11.69 5.28 7.50
C ASN A 64 10.96 5.36 6.15
N VAL A 65 9.64 5.55 6.16
CA VAL A 65 8.83 5.73 4.94
C VAL A 65 8.68 7.23 4.65
N ASN A 66 8.83 7.61 3.40
CA ASN A 66 8.55 8.95 2.90
C ASN A 66 7.55 8.92 1.74
N ALA A 67 7.10 10.10 1.30
CA ALA A 67 6.08 10.22 0.26
C ALA A 67 6.47 9.63 -1.11
N ASN A 68 7.77 9.42 -1.38
CA ASN A 68 8.27 8.84 -2.62
C ASN A 68 8.67 7.37 -2.50
N SER A 69 8.51 6.76 -1.32
CA SER A 69 8.91 5.38 -1.08
C SER A 69 8.10 4.41 -1.93
N ARG A 70 8.76 3.37 -2.44
CA ARG A 70 8.08 2.26 -3.12
C ARG A 70 7.67 1.24 -2.07
N VAL A 71 6.36 1.11 -1.85
CA VAL A 71 5.80 0.21 -0.83
C VAL A 71 5.07 -0.95 -1.50
N PHE A 72 5.44 -2.17 -1.13
CA PHE A 72 4.72 -3.38 -1.48
C PHE A 72 4.14 -3.99 -0.20
N LEU A 73 2.84 -4.27 -0.24
CA LEU A 73 2.09 -4.81 0.88
C LEU A 73 1.43 -6.12 0.48
N ASN A 74 1.67 -7.17 1.26
CA ASN A 74 0.97 -8.44 1.17
C ASN A 74 0.12 -8.65 2.43
N ILE A 75 -1.01 -9.36 2.31
CA ILE A 75 -1.90 -9.70 3.42
C ILE A 75 -2.10 -11.22 3.50
N SER A 76 -2.09 -11.77 4.71
CA SER A 76 -2.30 -13.20 4.98
C SER A 76 -2.93 -13.44 6.35
N GLU A 77 -3.51 -14.63 6.56
CA GLU A 77 -3.92 -15.10 7.90
C GLU A 77 -2.73 -15.71 8.65
N PHE A 78 -2.77 -15.65 9.97
CA PHE A 78 -1.84 -16.37 10.83
C PHE A 78 -2.54 -17.05 12.02
N SER A 79 -1.98 -18.15 12.50
CA SER A 79 -2.61 -19.00 13.53
C SER A 79 -2.17 -18.59 14.95
N THR A 80 -1.15 -19.25 15.50
CA THR A 80 -0.66 -19.09 16.87
C THR A 80 0.14 -17.82 17.06
N ASP A 81 0.93 -17.46 16.05
CA ASP A 81 1.73 -16.25 16.02
C ASP A 81 1.92 -15.76 14.57
N ALA A 82 2.47 -14.56 14.44
CA ALA A 82 2.64 -13.88 13.16
C ALA A 82 3.47 -14.68 12.14
N GLN A 83 4.34 -15.61 12.56
CA GLN A 83 5.20 -16.40 11.66
C GLN A 83 4.47 -17.61 11.07
N HIS A 84 3.45 -18.12 11.76
CA HIS A 84 2.66 -19.28 11.33
C HIS A 84 1.50 -18.85 10.41
N ARG A 85 1.87 -18.38 9.21
CA ARG A 85 0.92 -17.96 8.18
C ARG A 85 0.23 -19.16 7.52
N PHE A 86 -1.02 -19.00 7.12
CA PHE A 86 -1.77 -20.01 6.37
C PHE A 86 -2.76 -19.35 5.41
N ILE A 87 -3.30 -20.16 4.48
CA ILE A 87 -4.36 -19.74 3.56
C ILE A 87 -5.68 -20.34 4.04
N GLY A 88 -6.55 -19.50 4.57
CA GLY A 88 -7.90 -19.86 4.98
C GLY A 88 -8.92 -19.69 3.86
N ALA A 89 -10.20 -19.73 4.23
CA ALA A 89 -11.31 -19.56 3.29
C ALA A 89 -11.64 -18.08 3.00
N ALA A 90 -11.10 -17.13 3.78
CA ALA A 90 -11.38 -15.72 3.60
C ALA A 90 -10.60 -15.16 2.40
N ARG A 91 -11.30 -14.50 1.47
CA ARG A 91 -10.65 -13.69 0.43
C ARG A 91 -10.10 -12.41 1.08
N MET A 92 -8.85 -12.08 0.79
CA MET A 92 -8.21 -10.87 1.28
C MET A 92 -7.57 -10.09 0.14
N ALA A 93 -7.60 -8.76 0.21
CA ALA A 93 -7.06 -7.91 -0.83
C ALA A 93 -6.41 -6.64 -0.24
N VAL A 94 -5.38 -6.17 -0.92
CA VAL A 94 -4.85 -4.81 -0.81
C VAL A 94 -5.12 -4.14 -2.15
N TYR A 95 -5.78 -2.98 -2.14
CA TYR A 95 -6.16 -2.27 -3.37
C TYR A 95 -5.21 -1.13 -3.68
N ASN A 96 -5.18 -0.13 -2.81
CA ASN A 96 -4.44 1.11 -3.00
C ASN A 96 -3.46 1.28 -1.85
N ILE A 97 -2.28 1.84 -2.16
CA ILE A 97 -1.26 2.20 -1.16
C ILE A 97 -0.83 3.65 -1.44
N ALA A 98 -0.82 4.48 -0.40
CA ALA A 98 -0.42 5.88 -0.47
C ALA A 98 0.64 6.19 0.60
N PRO A 99 1.93 6.17 0.23
CA PRO A 99 3.03 6.60 1.11
C PRO A 99 2.95 8.08 1.45
N TYR A 100 3.41 8.43 2.65
CA TYR A 100 3.55 9.80 3.12
C TYR A 100 4.78 9.89 4.07
N ASN A 101 5.16 11.09 4.47
CA ASN A 101 6.28 11.26 5.40
C ASN A 101 5.94 10.68 6.78
N GLY A 102 6.55 9.54 7.14
CA GLY A 102 6.34 8.84 8.39
C GLY A 102 5.37 7.65 8.32
N GLY A 103 4.96 7.20 7.12
CA GLY A 103 4.15 5.98 6.98
C GLY A 103 3.47 5.83 5.63
N PHE A 104 2.46 4.98 5.57
CA PHE A 104 1.60 4.83 4.40
C PHE A 104 0.17 4.45 4.80
N LEU A 105 -0.78 4.83 3.95
CA LEU A 105 -2.16 4.36 4.03
C LEU A 105 -2.36 3.19 3.07
N ALA A 106 -3.20 2.23 3.43
CA ALA A 106 -3.65 1.20 2.50
C ALA A 106 -5.17 1.00 2.57
N TRP A 107 -5.78 0.75 1.41
CA TRP A 107 -7.14 0.23 1.32
C TRP A 107 -7.06 -1.30 1.30
N VAL A 108 -7.68 -1.94 2.29
CA VAL A 108 -7.67 -3.40 2.46
C VAL A 108 -9.08 -3.99 2.60
N GLU A 109 -9.24 -5.23 2.17
CA GLU A 109 -10.44 -6.06 2.40
C GLU A 109 -10.05 -7.37 3.10
N ILE A 110 -10.82 -7.73 4.11
CA ILE A 110 -10.82 -9.04 4.77
C ILE A 110 -12.24 -9.60 4.69
N SER A 111 -12.54 -10.35 3.63
CA SER A 111 -13.88 -10.84 3.30
C SER A 111 -14.29 -12.04 4.16
N TRP A 112 -14.52 -11.79 5.45
CA TRP A 112 -14.99 -12.77 6.42
C TRP A 112 -16.06 -12.20 7.36
N GLY A 113 -16.88 -13.09 7.92
CA GLY A 113 -18.00 -12.72 8.81
C GLY A 113 -17.60 -12.34 10.24
N SER A 114 -16.35 -12.60 10.63
CA SER A 114 -15.83 -12.29 11.98
C SER A 114 -14.34 -11.94 11.93
N PRO A 115 -13.79 -11.27 12.97
CA PRO A 115 -12.39 -10.87 12.96
C PRO A 115 -11.42 -12.05 12.86
N LEU A 116 -10.46 -11.94 11.94
CA LEU A 116 -9.37 -12.89 11.73
C LEU A 116 -8.04 -12.30 12.17
N ASN A 117 -7.10 -13.17 12.54
CA ASN A 117 -5.72 -12.77 12.80
C ASN A 117 -5.02 -12.56 11.45
N ILE A 118 -4.63 -11.33 11.16
CA ILE A 118 -4.04 -10.96 9.87
C ILE A 118 -2.63 -10.40 10.03
N ARG A 119 -1.76 -10.80 9.12
CA ARG A 119 -0.40 -10.26 8.99
C ARG A 119 -0.27 -9.53 7.66
N PHE A 120 0.26 -8.33 7.76
CA PHE A 120 0.72 -7.54 6.63
C PHE A 120 2.23 -7.65 6.51
N ASP A 121 2.73 -8.21 5.42
CA ASP A 121 4.16 -8.18 5.10
C ASP A 121 4.43 -6.98 4.22
N VAL A 122 5.42 -6.18 4.61
CA VAL A 122 5.74 -4.90 3.97
C VAL A 122 7.17 -4.95 3.46
N PHE A 123 7.35 -4.64 2.19
CA PHE A 123 8.63 -4.24 1.64
C PHE A 123 8.59 -2.74 1.33
N VAL A 124 9.63 -2.03 1.75
CA VAL A 124 9.78 -0.60 1.50
C VAL A 124 11.15 -0.38 0.88
N ASP A 125 11.16 0.32 -0.24
CA ASP A 125 12.35 0.99 -0.74
C ASP A 125 12.16 2.51 -0.57
N PRO A 126 12.84 3.13 0.42
CA PRO A 126 12.59 4.50 0.83
C PRO A 126 12.72 5.55 -0.27
#